data_AF-A0A3A4UFG5-F1
#
_entry.id   AF-A0A3A4UFG5-F1
#
_cell.length_a   1.000
_cell.length_b   1.000
_cell.length_c   1.000
_cell.angle_alpha   90.00
_cell.angle_beta   90.00
_cell.angle_gamma   90.00
#
_symmetry.space_group_name_H-M   'P 1'
#
loop_
_entity.id
_entity.type
_entity.pdbx_description
1 polymer ?
#
loop_
_entity_poly.entity_id
_entity_poly.type
_entity_poly.pdbx_seq_one_letter_code
_entity_poly.pdbx_strand_id
1 'polypeptide(L)' 'MNGRIMINAQDKENLIKSSQTANLLVQDLRYLLKSDNLLLSDFAIEILQQAAQIEQRLSRIKLLTCNEG' A
#
# COMPACT_ATOMS: atom_id res chain seq x y z
N MET A 1 10.74 22.63 -11.78
CA MET A 1 10.85 22.82 -10.32
C MET A 1 11.02 21.45 -9.69
N ASN A 2 12.26 21.02 -9.42
CA ASN A 2 12.53 19.75 -8.73
C ASN A 2 12.63 20.04 -7.22
N GLY A 3 11.49 20.05 -6.54
CA GLY A 3 11.47 20.09 -5.08
C GLY A 3 11.87 18.73 -4.54
N ARG A 4 13.06 18.62 -3.94
CA ARG A 4 13.41 17.46 -3.09
C ARG A 4 12.35 17.38 -2.00
N ILE A 5 11.56 16.31 -2.02
CA ILE A 5 10.58 16.02 -0.96
C ILE A 5 11.40 15.50 0.23
N MET A 6 11.98 16.43 0.98
CA MET A 6 12.70 16.10 2.21
C MET A 6 11.65 15.80 3.29
N ILE A 7 11.46 14.51 3.57
CA ILE A 7 10.60 14.03 4.64
C ILE A 7 11.41 13.88 5.94
N ASN A 8 10.83 14.23 7.09
CA ASN A 8 11.52 14.07 8.36
C ASN A 8 11.52 12.58 8.82
N ALA A 9 12.19 12.27 9.93
CA ALA A 9 12.26 10.90 10.44
C ALA A 9 10.88 10.30 10.77
N GLN A 10 9.96 11.10 11.31
CA GLN A 10 8.60 10.68 11.62
C GLN A 10 7.78 10.39 10.36
N ASP A 11 7.91 11.24 9.33
CA ASP A 11 7.26 11.05 8.03
C ASP A 11 7.75 9.77 7.36
N LYS A 12 9.07 9.50 7.44
CA LYS A 12 9.66 8.26 6.93
C LYS A 12 9.11 7.03 7.64
N GLU A 13 9.04 7.07 8.98
CA GLU A 13 8.46 5.98 9.76
C GLU A 13 6.98 5.75 9.41
N ASN A 14 6.20 6.82 9.35
CA ASN A 14 4.78 6.75 8.98
C ASN A 14 4.61 6.16 7.57
N LEU A 15 5.41 6.61 6.60
CA LEU A 15 5.37 6.10 5.23
C LEU A 15 5.74 4.61 5.14
N ILE A 16 6.76 4.17 5.89
CA ILE A 16 7.14 2.75 5.96
C ILE A 16 6.00 1.92 6.54
N LYS A 17 5.43 2.35 7.67
CA LYS A 17 4.32 1.65 8.32
C LYS A 17 3.11 1.57 7.40
N SER A 18 2.69 2.69 6.80
CA SER A 18 1.56 2.70 5.86
C SER A 18 1.80 1.80 4.65
N SER A 19 3.01 1.79 4.08
CA SER A 19 3.35 0.91 2.96
C SER A 19 3.28 -0.57 3.36
N GLN A 20 3.79 -0.93 4.53
CA GLN A 20 3.70 -2.30 5.07
C GLN A 20 2.25 -2.70 5.34
N THR A 21 1.45 -1.82 5.95
CA THR A 21 0.02 -2.07 6.22
C THR A 21 -0.76 -2.26 4.92
N ALA A 22 -0.52 -1.44 3.89
CA ALA A 22 -1.18 -1.60 2.60
C ALA A 22 -0.80 -2.93 1.93
N ASN A 23 0.47 -3.34 2.03
CA ASN A 23 0.92 -4.62 1.53
C ASN A 23 0.24 -5.82 2.23
N LEU A 24 0.13 -5.78 3.56
CA LEU A 24 -0.58 -6.80 4.34
C LEU A 24 -2.05 -6.87 3.93
N LEU A 25 -2.72 -5.72 3.81
CA LEU A 25 -4.12 -5.67 3.36
C LEU A 25 -4.30 -6.31 1.98
N VAL A 26 -3.39 -6.05 1.03
CA VAL A 26 -3.43 -6.68 -0.30
C VAL A 26 -3.30 -8.21 -0.19
N GLN A 27 -2.45 -8.72 0.70
CA GLN A 27 -2.31 -10.16 0.92
C GLN A 27 -3.58 -10.75 1.52
N ASP A 28 -4.12 -10.12 2.57
CA ASP A 28 -5.34 -10.57 3.24
C ASP A 28 -6.55 -10.58 2.29
N LEU A 29 -6.69 -9.55 1.45
CA LEU A 29 -7.75 -9.50 0.43
C LEU A 29 -7.56 -10.58 -0.65
N ARG A 30 -6.32 -10.93 -1.01
CA ARG A 30 -6.07 -12.07 -1.92
C ARG A 30 -6.41 -13.42 -1.29
N TYR A 31 -6.32 -13.54 0.04
CA TYR A 31 -6.81 -14.72 0.75
C TYR A 31 -8.33 -14.72 0.82
N LEU A 32 -8.95 -13.58 1.11
CA LEU A 32 -10.41 -13.43 1.16
C LEU A 32 -11.06 -13.71 -0.20
N LEU A 33 -10.40 -13.32 -1.29
CA LEU A 33 -10.80 -13.63 -2.67
C LEU A 33 -10.93 -15.14 -2.94
N LYS A 34 -10.20 -15.98 -2.20
CA LYS A 34 -10.23 -17.45 -2.32
C LYS A 34 -11.29 -18.09 -1.42
N SER A 35 -12.13 -17.30 -0.75
CA SER A 35 -13.22 -17.83 0.07
C SER A 35 -14.28 -18.51 -0.80
N ASP A 36 -14.83 -19.63 -0.31
CA ASP A 36 -15.97 -20.30 -0.95
C ASP A 36 -17.27 -19.48 -0.84
N ASN A 37 -17.29 -18.45 0.02
CA ASN A 37 -18.42 -17.55 0.14
C ASN A 37 -18.35 -16.46 -0.94
N LEU A 38 -19.29 -16.52 -1.90
CA LEU A 38 -19.37 -15.60 -3.03
C LEU A 38 -19.45 -14.11 -2.62
N LEU A 39 -20.13 -13.79 -1.53
CA LEU A 39 -20.22 -12.40 -1.04
C LEU A 39 -18.86 -11.89 -0.57
N LEU A 40 -18.06 -12.76 0.07
CA LEU A 40 -16.72 -12.41 0.54
C LEU A 40 -15.74 -12.30 -0.62
N SER A 41 -15.81 -13.19 -1.61
CA SER A 41 -14.96 -13.12 -2.80
C SER A 41 -15.26 -11.87 -3.63
N ASP A 42 -16.53 -11.55 -3.87
CA ASP A 42 -16.94 -10.38 -4.66
C ASP A 42 -16.52 -9.08 -3.98
N PHE A 43 -16.74 -8.97 -2.66
CA PHE A 43 -16.25 -7.86 -1.86
C PHE A 43 -14.72 -7.74 -1.94
N ALA A 44 -14.00 -8.86 -1.84
CA ALA A 44 -12.55 -8.85 -1.92
C ALA A 44 -12.04 -8.34 -3.27
N ILE A 45 -12.69 -8.68 -4.40
CA ILE A 45 -12.33 -8.17 -5.73
C ILE A 45 -12.41 -6.64 -5.77
N GLU A 46 -13.51 -6.07 -5.31
CA GLU A 46 -13.76 -4.62 -5.34
C GLU A 46 -12.69 -3.86 -4.55
N ILE A 47 -12.39 -4.32 -3.34
CA ILE A 47 -11.46 -3.63 -2.44
C ILE A 47 -10.00 -3.90 -2.81
N LEU A 48 -9.67 -5.09 -3.34
CA LEU A 48 -8.30 -5.46 -3.70
C LEU A 48 -7.70 -4.49 -4.73
N GLN A 49 -8.49 -4.03 -5.70
CA GLN A 49 -8.01 -3.07 -6.70
C GLN A 49 -7.61 -1.74 -6.05
N GLN A 50 -8.40 -1.25 -5.10
CA GLN A 50 -8.11 -0.01 -4.38
C GLN A 50 -6.89 -0.15 -3.46
N ALA A 51 -6.81 -1.27 -2.72
CA ALA A 51 -5.68 -1.57 -1.84
C ALA A 51 -4.36 -1.68 -2.62
N ALA A 52 -4.39 -2.34 -3.79
CA ALA A 52 -3.22 -2.45 -4.66
C ALA A 52 -2.75 -1.09 -5.20
N GLN A 53 -3.67 -0.20 -5.57
CA GLN A 53 -3.32 1.16 -5.99
C GLN A 53 -2.69 1.98 -4.85
N ILE A 54 -3.20 1.85 -3.62
CA ILE A 54 -2.64 2.50 -2.44
C ILE A 54 -1.22 1.99 -2.18
N GLU A 55 -1.02 0.67 -2.17
CA GLU A 55 0.29 0.04 -1.99
C GLU A 55 1.29 0.55 -3.04
N GLN A 56 0.91 0.54 -4.32
CA GLN A 56 1.75 1.01 -5.40
C GLN A 56 2.15 2.49 -5.23
N ARG A 57 1.20 3.35 -4.85
CA ARG A 57 1.46 4.78 -4.63
C ARG A 57 2.40 5.00 -3.45
N LEU A 58 2.19 4.31 -2.34
CA LEU A 58 3.06 4.39 -1.16
C LEU A 58 4.46 3.87 -1.46
N SER A 59 4.57 2.76 -2.18
CA SER A 59 5.85 2.18 -2.60
C SER A 59 6.61 3.13 -3.55
N ARG A 60 5.90 3.81 -4.47
CA ARG A 60 6.50 4.86 -5.32
C ARG A 60 6.96 6.06 -4.50
N ILE A 61 6.17 6.56 -3.56
CA ILE A 61 6.57 7.68 -2.71
C ILE A 61 7.81 7.29 -1.89
N LYS A 62 7.78 6.10 -1.25
CA LYS A 62 8.92 5.55 -0.50
C LYS A 62 10.19 5.48 -1.33
N LEU A 63 10.10 5.01 -2.57
CA LEU A 63 11.25 4.97 -3.47
C LEU A 63 11.79 6.38 -3.77
N LEU A 64 10.91 7.35 -3.99
CA LEU A 64 11.31 8.72 -4.31
C LEU A 64 11.88 9.49 -3.10
N THR A 65 11.45 9.16 -1.88
CA THR A 65 11.84 9.90 -0.67
C THR A 65 12.92 9.20 0.15
N CYS A 66 13.12 7.89 -0.01
CA CYS A 66 14.09 7.11 0.75
C CYS A 66 15.33 6.67 -0.05
N ASN A 67 15.38 6.87 -1.38
CA ASN A 67 16.56 6.57 -2.21
C ASN A 67 17.57 7.73 -2.33
N GLU A 68 17.52 8.74 -1.45
CA GLU A 68 18.68 9.60 -1.21
C GLU A 68 19.47 9.03 -0.02
N GLY A 69 20.43 8.15 -0.32
CA GLY A 69 21.30 7.47 0.64
C GLY A 69 22.11 6.34 0.00
#